data_AF-A0A2D6LAP1-F1
#
_entry.id   AF-A0A2D6LAP1-F1
#
_cell.length_a   1.000
_cell.length_b   1.000
_cell.length_c   1.000
_cell.angle_alpha   90.00
_cell.angle_beta   90.00
_cell.angle_gamma   90.00
#
_symmetry.space_group_name_H-M   'P 1'
#
loop_
_entity.id
_entity.type
_entity.pdbx_description
1 polymer ?
#
loop_
_entity_poly.entity_id
_entity_poly.type
_entity_poly.pdbx_seq_one_letter_code
_entity_poly.pdbx_strand_id
1 'polypeptide(L)'
;YHLDGPGALRHLDALLDIKELDAVQWVPGAGNEGFSRWIDVYKKIQAAGKSMQITSLQISEIALMFENLRPEGVYISGISGVTDDESADALIRRIAAWN
;
A
#
# COMPACT_ATOMS: atom_id res chain seq x y z
N TYR A 1 -5.22 -6.94 -9.93
CA TYR A 1 -4.29 -6.89 -11.07
C TYR A 1 -2.90 -6.60 -10.56
N HIS A 2 -1.90 -7.33 -11.05
CA HIS A 2 -0.49 -7.12 -10.71
C HIS A 2 0.11 -6.04 -11.60
N LEU A 3 0.55 -4.93 -11.02
CA LEU A 3 1.14 -3.79 -11.71
C LEU A 3 2.63 -3.69 -11.33
N ASP A 4 3.50 -4.09 -12.26
CA ASP A 4 4.92 -4.29 -12.02
C ASP A 4 5.79 -3.17 -12.62
N GLY A 5 6.40 -2.39 -11.74
CA GLY A 5 7.43 -1.41 -12.03
C GLY A 5 6.91 -0.05 -12.53
N PRO A 6 7.71 1.03 -12.36
CA PRO A 6 7.32 2.39 -12.73
C PRO A 6 6.88 2.55 -14.18
N GLY A 7 7.48 1.80 -15.10
CA GLY A 7 7.14 1.82 -16.52
C GLY A 7 5.71 1.36 -16.83
N ALA A 8 5.06 0.62 -15.93
CA ALA A 8 3.69 0.18 -16.07
C ALA A 8 2.66 1.22 -15.57
N LEU A 9 3.06 2.22 -14.78
CA LEU A 9 2.16 3.24 -14.22
C LEU A 9 1.40 4.05 -15.28
N ARG A 10 1.94 4.14 -16.51
CA ARG A 10 1.22 4.72 -17.66
C ARG A 10 -0.11 4.02 -17.98
N HIS A 11 -0.32 2.80 -17.50
CA HIS A 11 -1.55 2.03 -17.66
C HIS A 11 -2.48 2.12 -16.46
N LEU A 12 -2.06 2.76 -15.36
CA LEU A 12 -2.81 2.77 -14.10
C LEU A 12 -4.21 3.37 -14.29
N ASP A 13 -4.35 4.49 -14.98
CA ASP A 13 -5.67 5.11 -15.22
C ASP A 13 -6.62 4.16 -15.94
N ALA A 14 -6.16 3.55 -17.04
CA ALA A 14 -6.98 2.60 -17.81
C ALA A 14 -7.37 1.36 -16.98
N LEU A 15 -6.49 0.90 -16.07
CA LEU A 15 -6.81 -0.20 -15.16
C LEU A 15 -7.87 0.22 -14.13
N LEU A 16 -7.76 1.42 -13.56
CA LEU A 16 -8.69 1.91 -12.55
C LEU A 16 -10.10 2.15 -13.11
N ASP A 17 -10.22 2.45 -14.41
CA ASP A 17 -11.50 2.59 -15.11
C ASP A 17 -12.26 1.26 -15.33
N ILE A 18 -11.59 0.10 -15.18
CA ILE A 18 -12.22 -1.21 -15.32
C ILE A 18 -13.15 -1.44 -14.12
N LYS A 19 -14.46 -1.56 -14.36
CA LYS A 19 -15.47 -1.69 -13.30
C LYS A 19 -15.29 -2.99 -12.51
N GLU A 20 -15.00 -4.08 -13.19
CA GLU A 20 -14.85 -5.43 -12.66
C GLU A 20 -13.50 -5.68 -11.98
N LEU A 21 -12.56 -4.73 -12.05
CA LEU A 21 -11.29 -4.85 -11.35
C LEU A 21 -11.45 -4.35 -9.91
N ASP A 22 -11.32 -5.21 -8.92
CA ASP A 22 -11.51 -4.81 -7.52
C ASP A 22 -10.24 -4.27 -6.84
N ALA A 23 -9.07 -4.77 -7.22
CA ALA A 23 -7.82 -4.51 -6.50
C ALA A 23 -6.58 -4.40 -7.40
N VAL A 24 -5.61 -3.59 -6.98
CA VAL A 24 -4.28 -3.45 -7.62
C VAL A 24 -3.18 -3.88 -6.64
N GLN A 25 -2.34 -4.80 -7.07
CA GLN A 25 -1.08 -5.09 -6.42
C GLN A 25 -0.01 -4.24 -7.08
N TRP A 26 0.45 -3.18 -6.40
CA TRP A 26 1.54 -2.35 -6.87
C TRP A 26 2.89 -2.92 -6.42
N VAL A 27 3.77 -3.20 -7.39
CA VAL A 27 5.13 -3.68 -7.14
C VAL A 27 6.09 -2.68 -7.79
N PRO A 28 6.91 -1.95 -7.01
CA PRO A 28 7.77 -0.92 -7.59
C PRO A 28 9.01 -1.50 -8.29
N GLY A 29 9.31 -2.79 -8.11
CA GLY A 29 10.51 -3.43 -8.63
C GLY A 29 11.78 -3.06 -7.86
N ALA A 30 12.88 -3.73 -8.19
CA ALA A 30 14.17 -3.57 -7.50
C ALA A 30 14.71 -2.12 -7.59
N GLY A 31 15.22 -1.60 -6.48
CA GLY A 31 15.81 -0.27 -6.38
C GLY A 31 14.79 0.87 -6.28
N ASN A 32 13.50 0.54 -6.25
CA ASN A 32 12.38 1.48 -6.15
C ASN A 32 11.55 1.24 -4.88
N GLU A 33 12.09 0.55 -3.89
CA GLU A 33 11.40 0.19 -2.66
C GLU A 33 11.08 1.43 -1.79
N GLY A 34 10.17 1.24 -0.83
CA GLY A 34 9.74 2.25 0.12
C GLY A 34 8.36 2.80 -0.18
N PHE A 35 7.45 2.64 0.77
CA PHE A 35 6.06 3.09 0.67
C PHE A 35 5.98 4.60 0.37
N SER A 36 6.80 5.38 1.08
CA SER A 36 6.86 6.84 0.98
C SER A 36 7.04 7.38 -0.45
N ARG A 37 7.76 6.65 -1.33
CA ARG A 37 7.98 7.05 -2.73
C ARG A 37 6.74 6.94 -3.59
N TRP A 38 5.78 6.09 -3.21
CA TRP A 38 4.65 5.70 -4.04
C TRP A 38 3.30 6.07 -3.42
N ILE A 39 3.29 6.97 -2.42
CA ILE A 39 2.05 7.42 -1.76
C ILE A 39 1.01 7.89 -2.78
N ASP A 40 1.42 8.64 -3.78
CA ASP A 40 0.48 9.17 -4.79
C ASP A 40 -0.13 8.05 -5.66
N VAL A 41 0.59 6.94 -5.88
CA VAL A 41 0.05 5.75 -6.56
C VAL A 41 -1.04 5.12 -5.70
N TYR A 42 -0.78 4.92 -4.41
CA TYR A 42 -1.76 4.35 -3.47
C TYR A 42 -2.98 5.24 -3.29
N LYS A 43 -2.78 6.56 -3.14
CA LYS A 43 -3.88 7.54 -3.08
C LYS A 43 -4.74 7.50 -4.33
N LYS A 44 -4.13 7.39 -5.52
CA LYS A 44 -4.84 7.30 -6.79
C LYS A 44 -5.68 6.02 -6.89
N ILE A 45 -5.13 4.89 -6.48
CA ILE A 45 -5.87 3.61 -6.42
C ILE A 45 -7.07 3.75 -5.46
N GLN A 46 -6.86 4.31 -4.27
CA GLN A 46 -7.93 4.48 -3.28
C GLN A 46 -9.01 5.47 -3.73
N ALA A 47 -8.63 6.55 -4.40
CA ALA A 47 -9.54 7.56 -4.94
C ALA A 47 -10.46 6.99 -6.03
N ALA A 48 -9.98 6.00 -6.80
CA ALA A 48 -10.78 5.26 -7.76
C ALA A 48 -11.69 4.19 -7.11
N GLY A 49 -11.71 4.10 -5.77
CA GLY A 49 -12.50 3.12 -5.03
C GLY A 49 -12.00 1.68 -5.17
N LYS A 50 -10.74 1.50 -5.60
CA LYS A 50 -10.12 0.18 -5.75
C LYS A 50 -9.31 -0.16 -4.50
N SER A 51 -9.27 -1.45 -4.18
CA SER A 51 -8.39 -1.97 -3.13
C SER A 51 -6.93 -2.02 -3.60
N MET A 52 -5.99 -2.05 -2.67
CA MET A 52 -4.56 -2.09 -2.96
C MET A 52 -3.83 -3.06 -2.04
N GLN A 53 -2.84 -3.75 -2.58
CA GLN A 53 -1.85 -4.47 -1.79
C GLN A 53 -0.59 -3.63 -1.64
N ILE A 54 -0.15 -3.44 -0.39
CA ILE A 54 1.12 -2.79 -0.05
C ILE A 54 2.11 -3.90 0.31
N THR A 55 3.15 -4.05 -0.51
CA THR A 55 4.15 -5.12 -0.38
C THR A 55 5.48 -4.65 0.21
N SER A 56 5.73 -3.33 0.23
CA SER A 56 6.97 -2.72 0.72
C SER A 56 6.63 -1.63 1.71
N LEU A 57 6.45 -2.01 2.99
CA LEU A 57 6.16 -1.09 4.08
C LEU A 57 7.15 -1.32 5.22
N GLN A 58 7.83 -0.27 5.67
CA GLN A 58 8.66 -0.31 6.88
C GLN A 58 7.85 0.10 8.11
N ILE A 59 8.20 -0.41 9.28
CA ILE A 59 7.56 -0.02 10.55
C ILE A 59 7.63 1.51 10.77
N SER A 60 8.72 2.15 10.33
CA SER A 60 8.90 3.60 10.39
C SER A 60 7.93 4.39 9.51
N GLU A 61 7.32 3.76 8.50
CA GLU A 61 6.40 4.38 7.55
C GLU A 61 4.93 4.23 7.95
N ILE A 62 4.63 3.58 9.08
CA ILE A 62 3.24 3.33 9.51
C ILE A 62 2.48 4.61 9.81
N ALA A 63 3.13 5.59 10.44
CA ALA A 63 2.51 6.89 10.68
C ALA A 63 2.16 7.58 9.35
N LEU A 64 3.09 7.54 8.40
CA LEU A 64 2.91 8.13 7.07
C LEU A 64 1.77 7.46 6.29
N MET A 65 1.61 6.14 6.41
CA MET A 65 0.48 5.42 5.82
C MET A 65 -0.86 5.92 6.36
N PHE A 66 -0.99 6.05 7.70
CA PHE A 66 -2.23 6.53 8.32
C PHE A 66 -2.57 7.97 7.96
N GLU A 67 -1.55 8.82 7.79
CA GLU A 67 -1.75 10.23 7.40
C GLU A 67 -2.22 10.38 5.95
N ASN A 68 -1.95 9.40 5.09
CA ASN A 68 -2.08 9.55 3.64
C ASN A 68 -3.15 8.66 3.01
N LEU A 69 -3.50 7.55 3.67
CA LEU A 69 -4.51 6.61 3.22
C LEU A 69 -5.63 6.52 4.26
N ARG A 70 -6.75 5.97 3.84
CA ARG A 70 -7.79 5.47 4.74
C ARG A 70 -7.68 3.94 4.89
N PRO A 71 -8.25 3.31 5.93
CA PRO A 71 -8.18 1.86 6.08
C PRO A 71 -8.90 1.09 4.96
N GLU A 72 -9.90 1.67 4.30
CA GLU A 72 -10.70 0.92 3.32
C GLU A 72 -9.88 0.49 2.10
N GLY A 73 -10.00 -0.79 1.78
CA GLY A 73 -9.35 -1.40 0.62
C GLY A 73 -7.84 -1.60 0.78
N VAL A 74 -7.24 -1.32 1.94
CA VAL A 74 -5.80 -1.53 2.16
C VAL A 74 -5.53 -2.94 2.65
N TYR A 75 -4.73 -3.69 1.88
CA TYR A 75 -4.17 -4.97 2.29
C TYR A 75 -2.65 -4.83 2.50
N ILE A 76 -2.21 -4.95 3.76
CA ILE A 76 -0.79 -4.92 4.12
C ILE A 76 -0.24 -6.34 4.04
N SER A 77 0.61 -6.60 3.05
CA SER A 77 1.15 -7.95 2.81
C SER A 77 2.27 -8.33 3.78
N GLY A 78 2.91 -7.34 4.39
CA GLY A 78 4.02 -7.52 5.31
C GLY A 78 4.61 -6.16 5.73
N ILE A 79 5.21 -6.13 6.90
CA ILE A 79 5.88 -4.94 7.44
C ILE A 79 7.31 -5.35 7.82
N SER A 80 8.28 -4.63 7.31
CA SER A 80 9.70 -4.84 7.61
C SER A 80 10.16 -3.95 8.78
N GLY A 81 11.22 -4.38 9.46
CA GLY A 81 11.80 -3.62 10.59
C GLY A 81 11.19 -3.95 11.96
N VAL A 82 10.30 -4.94 12.04
CA VAL A 82 9.82 -5.50 13.32
C VAL A 82 10.82 -6.55 13.80
N THR A 83 11.36 -6.41 15.01
CA THR A 83 12.49 -7.24 15.50
C THR A 83 12.16 -8.15 16.68
N ASP A 84 10.99 -7.97 17.27
CA ASP A 84 10.58 -8.63 18.51
C ASP A 84 9.04 -8.67 18.63
N ASP A 85 8.53 -9.60 19.46
CA ASP A 85 7.10 -9.85 19.61
C ASP A 85 6.35 -8.65 20.23
N GLU A 86 7.00 -7.89 21.13
CA GLU A 86 6.38 -6.73 21.78
C GLU A 86 6.08 -5.62 20.76
N SER A 87 7.03 -5.31 19.89
CA SER A 87 6.87 -4.35 18.80
C SER A 87 5.84 -4.81 17.77
N ALA A 88 5.78 -6.12 17.49
CA ALA A 88 4.77 -6.71 16.61
C ALA A 88 3.35 -6.54 17.18
N ASP A 89 3.15 -6.88 18.45
CA ASP A 89 1.86 -6.76 19.14
C ASP A 89 1.40 -5.30 19.24
N ALA A 90 2.32 -4.39 19.58
CA ALA A 90 2.03 -2.95 19.62
C ALA A 90 1.59 -2.44 18.25
N LEU A 91 2.24 -2.90 17.17
CA LEU A 91 1.89 -2.53 15.81
C LEU A 91 0.52 -3.07 15.38
N ILE A 92 0.21 -4.33 15.69
CA ILE A 92 -1.11 -4.91 15.40
C ILE A 92 -2.21 -4.10 16.09
N ARG A 93 -2.04 -3.78 17.38
CA ARG A 93 -3.00 -2.95 18.13
C ARG A 93 -3.18 -1.57 17.50
N ARG A 94 -2.08 -0.97 17.04
CA ARG A 94 -2.10 0.34 16.40
C ARG A 94 -2.83 0.31 15.05
N ILE A 95 -2.61 -0.72 14.22
CA ILE A 95 -3.30 -0.90 12.94
C ILE A 95 -4.79 -1.21 13.17
N ALA A 96 -5.13 -2.03 14.16
CA ALA A 96 -6.52 -2.35 14.49
C ALA A 96 -7.33 -1.14 14.98
N ALA A 97 -6.66 -0.10 15.49
CA ALA A 97 -7.28 1.14 15.93
C ALA A 97 -7.33 2.24 14.82
N TRP A 98 -6.87 1.92 13.61
CA TRP A 98 -6.89 2.85 12.48
C TRP A 98 -8.31 2.98 11.91
N ASN A 99 -8.82 4.21 11.93
CA ASN A 99 -10.17 4.58 11.49
C ASN A 99 -10.10 5.70 10.46
#